data_AF-A0A512B8L6-F1
#
_entry.id   AF-A0A512B8L6-F1
#
_cell.length_a   1.000
_cell.length_b   1.000
_cell.length_c   1.000
_cell.angle_alpha   90.00
_cell.angle_beta   90.00
_cell.angle_gamma   90.00
#
_symmetry.space_group_name_H-M   'P 1'
#
loop_
_entity.id
_entity.type
_entity.pdbx_description
1 polymer ?
#
loop_
_entity_poly.entity_id
_entity_poly.type
_entity_poly.pdbx_seq_one_letter_code
_entity_poly.pdbx_strand_id
1 'polypeptide(L)'
;MLTNGTRDDINKFEYGMWEQIADGAYLRSAVATSANISVNSAIQSARPFNHKITFLNALRVYYSNHKFYLKNIETNNDATILQIEIEAADEKGLEYLMNETASRVKSPDTQAAFEWINKIISLHPIDKHVRKARKSVFETERFKYDVFICHKSADFEIAKKLYDYLTSKSKTVFLSEVSLPKLGSSEFMRRIDEAIEYSKHMIVICSNPQYLLSGWVESEWRMFINEKRSERKNGNFFTIIANEYTIESLPISIRQYEIFAYSQSSLEMSLSYIN
;
A
#
# COMPACT_ATOMS: atom_id res chain seq x y z
N MET A 1 1.98 -27.28 -17.70
CA MET A 1 1.37 -26.70 -18.91
C MET A 1 0.14 -25.94 -18.47
N LEU A 2 0.19 -24.61 -18.55
CA LEU A 2 -0.93 -23.73 -18.15
C LEU A 2 -1.31 -22.94 -19.39
N THR A 3 -2.53 -23.13 -19.88
CA THR A 3 -3.05 -22.41 -21.05
C THR A 3 -3.91 -21.22 -20.60
N ASN A 4 -3.52 -20.06 -21.12
CA ASN A 4 -4.28 -18.82 -21.35
C ASN A 4 -4.18 -17.64 -20.36
N GLY A 5 -3.47 -17.77 -19.24
CA GLY A 5 -2.94 -16.62 -18.49
C GLY A 5 -1.41 -16.69 -18.46
N THR A 6 -0.70 -15.61 -18.83
CA THR A 6 0.77 -15.61 -18.71
C THR A 6 1.18 -15.58 -17.25
N ARG A 7 2.41 -16.02 -16.92
CA ARG A 7 2.95 -15.90 -15.56
C ARG A 7 2.94 -14.44 -15.08
N ASP A 8 3.15 -13.50 -16.00
CA ASP A 8 3.07 -12.07 -15.73
C ASP A 8 1.64 -11.61 -15.40
N ASP A 9 0.63 -12.19 -16.06
CA ASP A 9 -0.77 -11.88 -15.75
C ASP A 9 -1.15 -12.32 -14.33
N ILE A 10 -0.67 -13.48 -13.91
CA ILE A 10 -0.85 -14.00 -12.55
C ILE A 10 -0.12 -13.11 -11.53
N ASN A 11 1.14 -12.77 -11.81
CA ASN A 11 1.94 -11.91 -10.94
C ASN A 11 1.25 -10.55 -10.72
N LYS A 12 0.70 -9.92 -11.76
CA LYS A 12 -0.01 -8.63 -11.63
C LYS A 12 -1.13 -8.70 -10.59
N PHE A 13 -1.91 -9.78 -10.57
CA PHE A 13 -2.96 -9.97 -9.57
C PHE A 13 -2.41 -10.16 -8.15
N GLU A 14 -1.29 -10.89 -7.98
CA GLU A 14 -0.63 -11.01 -6.68
C GLU A 14 -0.13 -9.66 -6.14
N TYR A 15 0.24 -8.74 -7.02
CA TYR A 15 0.66 -7.36 -6.68
C TYR A 15 -0.50 -6.38 -6.45
N GLY A 16 -1.75 -6.86 -6.35
CA GLY A 16 -2.90 -5.99 -6.03
C GLY A 16 -3.32 -5.11 -7.20
N MET A 17 -3.22 -5.59 -8.44
CA MET A 17 -3.56 -4.84 -9.65
C MET A 17 -4.91 -4.10 -9.57
N TRP A 18 -5.97 -4.69 -8.98
CA TRP A 18 -7.26 -3.99 -8.83
C TRP A 18 -7.23 -2.84 -7.83
N GLU A 19 -6.36 -2.90 -6.82
CA GLU A 19 -6.13 -1.80 -5.87
C GLU A 19 -5.43 -0.63 -6.57
N GLN A 20 -4.46 -0.93 -7.45
CA GLN A 20 -3.74 0.09 -8.23
C GLN A 20 -4.64 0.82 -9.24
N ILE A 21 -5.72 0.20 -9.74
CA ILE A 21 -6.67 0.88 -10.63
C ILE A 21 -7.52 1.89 -9.88
N ALA A 22 -7.89 1.62 -8.61
CA ALA A 22 -8.60 2.58 -7.78
C ALA A 22 -7.78 3.87 -7.55
N ASP A 23 -6.44 3.76 -7.61
CA ASP A 23 -5.48 4.87 -7.51
C ASP A 23 -5.14 5.53 -8.86
N GLY A 24 -5.87 5.20 -9.94
CA GLY A 24 -5.83 5.92 -11.23
C GLY A 24 -4.87 5.38 -12.29
N ALA A 25 -4.29 4.18 -12.12
CA ALA A 25 -3.36 3.61 -13.08
C ALA A 25 -3.78 2.21 -13.60
N TYR A 26 -3.52 1.95 -14.88
CA TYR A 26 -3.53 0.60 -15.51
C TYR A 26 -4.86 -0.15 -15.72
N LEU A 27 -6.01 0.55 -15.86
CA LEU A 27 -7.30 -0.12 -16.12
C LEU A 27 -7.29 -1.08 -17.33
N ARG A 28 -6.76 -0.65 -18.48
CA ARG A 28 -6.72 -1.49 -19.70
C ARG A 28 -5.93 -2.78 -19.49
N SER A 29 -4.82 -2.70 -18.75
CA SER A 29 -4.00 -3.86 -18.40
C SER A 29 -4.80 -4.81 -17.51
N ALA A 30 -5.51 -4.29 -16.52
CA ALA A 30 -6.29 -5.11 -15.61
C ALA A 30 -7.49 -5.80 -16.24
N VAL A 31 -8.23 -5.10 -17.10
CA VAL A 31 -9.33 -5.69 -17.86
C VAL A 31 -8.81 -6.81 -18.76
N ALA A 32 -7.74 -6.55 -19.53
CA ALA A 32 -7.12 -7.56 -20.39
C ALA A 32 -6.60 -8.78 -19.61
N THR A 33 -5.89 -8.54 -18.51
CA THR A 33 -5.37 -9.57 -17.61
C THR A 33 -6.51 -10.39 -17.00
N SER A 34 -7.59 -9.73 -16.56
CA SER A 34 -8.76 -10.40 -15.99
C SER A 34 -9.54 -11.21 -17.03
N ALA A 35 -9.62 -10.75 -18.28
CA ALA A 35 -10.26 -11.48 -19.38
C ALA A 35 -9.50 -12.77 -19.70
N ASN A 36 -8.17 -12.67 -19.82
CA ASN A 36 -7.27 -13.82 -20.05
C ASN A 36 -7.35 -14.86 -18.93
N ILE A 37 -7.49 -14.41 -17.68
CA ILE A 37 -7.60 -15.32 -16.53
C ILE A 37 -9.01 -15.93 -16.42
N SER A 38 -10.06 -15.18 -16.78
CA SER A 38 -11.45 -15.65 -16.64
C SER A 38 -11.79 -16.89 -17.47
N VAL A 39 -11.07 -17.12 -18.56
CA VAL A 39 -11.24 -18.31 -19.40
C VAL A 39 -10.61 -19.58 -18.81
N ASN A 40 -9.90 -19.48 -17.68
CA ASN A 40 -9.21 -20.60 -17.04
C ASN A 40 -9.80 -20.90 -15.65
N SER A 41 -10.70 -21.90 -15.61
CA SER A 41 -11.36 -22.36 -14.38
C SER A 41 -10.39 -22.92 -13.32
N ALA A 42 -9.19 -23.36 -13.72
CA ALA A 42 -8.18 -23.83 -12.76
C ALA A 42 -7.65 -22.70 -11.86
N ILE A 43 -7.66 -21.44 -12.33
CA ILE A 43 -7.16 -20.30 -11.55
C ILE A 43 -8.11 -19.97 -10.38
N GLN A 44 -9.44 -20.04 -10.58
CA GLN A 44 -10.40 -19.87 -9.47
C GLN A 44 -10.21 -20.93 -8.37
N SER A 45 -9.78 -22.13 -8.75
CA SER A 45 -9.51 -23.23 -7.82
C SER A 45 -8.11 -23.20 -7.20
N ALA A 46 -7.20 -22.37 -7.71
CA ALA A 46 -5.85 -22.27 -7.21
C ALA A 46 -5.84 -21.59 -5.83
N ARG A 47 -5.17 -22.20 -4.86
CA ARG A 47 -5.09 -21.72 -3.46
C ARG A 47 -4.83 -20.21 -3.27
N PRO A 48 -3.95 -19.52 -4.03
CA PRO A 48 -3.75 -18.07 -3.84
C PRO A 48 -4.92 -17.19 -4.29
N PHE A 49 -5.80 -17.68 -5.15
CA PHE A 49 -6.92 -16.92 -5.75
C PHE A 49 -8.30 -17.43 -5.31
N ASN A 50 -8.38 -18.65 -4.81
CA ASN A 50 -9.59 -19.18 -4.20
C ASN A 50 -10.04 -18.22 -3.09
N HIS A 51 -11.32 -17.84 -3.09
CA HIS A 51 -11.91 -16.85 -2.19
C HIS A 51 -11.44 -15.39 -2.35
N LYS A 52 -10.58 -15.07 -3.33
CA LYS A 52 -10.14 -13.69 -3.62
C LYS A 52 -10.73 -13.10 -4.89
N ILE A 53 -11.17 -13.91 -5.85
CA ILE A 53 -11.70 -13.41 -7.12
C ILE A 53 -12.83 -14.29 -7.64
N THR A 54 -13.81 -13.67 -8.29
CA THR A 54 -14.82 -14.38 -9.09
C THR A 54 -15.12 -13.65 -10.40
N PHE A 55 -15.53 -14.44 -11.40
CA PHE A 55 -15.87 -14.01 -12.75
C PHE A 55 -17.34 -14.33 -12.99
N LEU A 56 -18.17 -13.30 -13.18
CA LEU A 56 -19.63 -13.42 -13.32
C LEU A 56 -20.06 -12.74 -14.62
N ASN A 57 -20.06 -13.46 -15.75
CA ASN A 57 -20.32 -12.91 -17.09
C ASN A 57 -19.58 -11.59 -17.37
N ALA A 58 -20.27 -10.44 -17.28
CA ALA A 58 -19.71 -9.11 -17.49
C ALA A 58 -19.14 -8.45 -16.22
N LEU A 59 -19.35 -9.06 -15.06
CA LEU A 59 -18.91 -8.55 -13.77
C LEU A 59 -17.65 -9.27 -13.29
N ARG A 60 -16.72 -8.48 -12.76
CA ARG A 60 -15.48 -8.93 -12.11
C ARG A 60 -15.54 -8.50 -10.66
N VAL A 61 -15.35 -9.44 -9.74
CA VAL A 61 -15.35 -9.15 -8.30
C VAL A 61 -14.04 -9.63 -7.70
N TYR A 62 -13.34 -8.73 -6.99
CA TYR A 62 -12.07 -9.01 -6.34
C TYR A 62 -12.15 -8.63 -4.87
N TYR A 63 -11.59 -9.46 -3.99
CA TYR A 63 -11.51 -9.24 -2.55
C TYR A 63 -10.06 -9.16 -2.11
N SER A 64 -9.70 -8.05 -1.49
CA SER A 64 -8.39 -7.84 -0.89
C SER A 64 -8.46 -6.72 0.14
N ASN A 65 -7.60 -6.77 1.15
CA ASN A 65 -7.49 -5.71 2.17
C ASN A 65 -8.85 -5.29 2.77
N HIS A 66 -9.74 -6.27 2.99
CA HIS A 66 -11.11 -6.08 3.52
C HIS A 66 -12.04 -5.21 2.65
N LYS A 67 -11.69 -5.05 1.38
CA LYS A 67 -12.46 -4.31 0.39
C LYS A 67 -12.85 -5.25 -0.76
N PHE A 68 -14.05 -5.04 -1.28
CA PHE A 68 -14.46 -5.63 -2.56
C PHE A 68 -14.35 -4.60 -3.66
N TYR A 69 -13.83 -5.03 -4.79
CA TYR A 69 -13.69 -4.24 -6.01
C TYR A 69 -14.55 -4.88 -7.09
N LEU A 70 -15.54 -4.14 -7.57
CA LEU A 70 -16.47 -4.61 -8.59
C LEU A 70 -16.29 -3.80 -9.87
N LYS A 71 -16.16 -4.49 -11.01
CA LYS A 71 -16.08 -3.86 -12.33
C LYS A 71 -16.96 -4.57 -13.33
N ASN A 72 -17.89 -3.82 -13.92
CA ASN A 72 -18.56 -4.22 -15.14
C ASN A 72 -17.61 -3.97 -16.33
N ILE A 73 -17.25 -5.03 -17.06
CA ILE A 73 -16.34 -4.96 -18.22
C ILE A 73 -17.04 -4.48 -19.49
N GLU A 74 -18.37 -4.45 -19.53
CA GLU A 74 -19.13 -3.89 -20.65
C GLU A 74 -19.19 -2.35 -20.59
N THR A 75 -18.91 -1.75 -19.43
CA THR A 75 -18.81 -0.29 -19.31
C THR A 75 -17.38 0.17 -19.55
N ASN A 76 -17.15 0.91 -20.63
CA ASN A 76 -15.85 1.53 -20.96
C ASN A 76 -15.45 2.69 -20.03
N ASN A 77 -16.17 2.91 -18.93
CA ASN A 77 -15.95 4.04 -18.03
C ASN A 77 -15.09 3.63 -16.82
N ASP A 78 -13.99 4.35 -16.62
CA ASP A 78 -13.01 4.15 -15.54
C ASP A 78 -13.65 4.40 -14.16
N ALA A 79 -14.68 5.26 -14.11
CA ALA A 79 -15.43 5.60 -12.91
C ALA A 79 -16.33 4.48 -12.35
N THR A 80 -16.39 3.29 -12.98
CA THR A 80 -17.30 2.20 -12.56
C THR A 80 -16.66 1.15 -11.65
N ILE A 81 -15.42 1.36 -11.17
CA ILE A 81 -14.89 0.49 -10.11
C ILE A 81 -15.54 0.90 -8.81
N LEU A 82 -16.48 0.07 -8.35
CA LEU A 82 -17.08 0.24 -7.05
C LEU A 82 -16.19 -0.40 -6.00
N GLN A 83 -15.65 0.44 -5.12
CA GLN A 83 -14.99 0.00 -3.90
C GLN A 83 -16.04 -0.12 -2.81
N ILE A 84 -16.24 -1.34 -2.33
CA ILE A 84 -17.10 -1.62 -1.19
C ILE A 84 -16.19 -1.92 -0.01
N GLU A 85 -16.18 -1.02 0.97
CA GLU A 85 -15.57 -1.31 2.26
C GLU A 85 -16.59 -2.00 3.15
N ILE A 86 -16.19 -3.12 3.75
CA ILE A 86 -17.04 -3.81 4.71
C ILE A 86 -16.89 -3.07 6.04
N GLU A 87 -17.78 -2.11 6.29
CA GLU A 87 -18.10 -1.71 7.65
C GLU A 87 -18.74 -2.92 8.35
N ALA A 88 -18.62 -3.04 9.68
CA ALA A 88 -19.21 -4.14 10.44
C ALA A 88 -20.74 -4.14 10.21
N ALA A 89 -21.15 -4.85 9.16
CA ALA A 89 -22.46 -4.66 8.57
C ALA A 89 -23.47 -5.42 9.41
N ASP A 90 -24.37 -4.67 10.03
CA ASP A 90 -25.69 -5.20 10.31
C ASP A 90 -26.37 -5.59 8.97
N GLU A 91 -27.41 -6.43 9.02
CA GLU A 91 -28.13 -6.87 7.81
C GLU A 91 -28.62 -5.68 6.95
N LYS A 92 -28.85 -4.53 7.57
CA LYS A 92 -29.28 -3.28 6.90
C LYS A 92 -28.18 -2.64 6.05
N GLY A 93 -26.91 -2.69 6.49
CA GLY A 93 -25.77 -2.18 5.72
C GLY A 93 -25.53 -2.98 4.43
N LEU A 94 -25.72 -4.31 4.48
CA LEU A 94 -25.57 -5.18 3.31
C LEU A 94 -26.65 -4.93 2.25
N GLU A 95 -27.90 -4.71 2.67
CA GLU A 95 -29.01 -4.40 1.77
C GLU A 95 -28.81 -3.04 1.07
N TYR A 96 -28.36 -2.02 1.79
CA TYR A 96 -28.00 -0.73 1.22
C TYR A 96 -26.87 -0.85 0.17
N LEU A 97 -25.82 -1.59 0.52
CA LEU A 97 -24.70 -1.89 -0.39
C LEU A 97 -25.17 -2.61 -1.66
N MET A 98 -26.13 -3.54 -1.54
CA MET A 98 -26.74 -4.24 -2.67
C MET A 98 -27.44 -3.29 -3.62
N ASN A 99 -28.26 -2.39 -3.08
CA ASN A 99 -28.99 -1.42 -3.88
C ASN A 99 -28.05 -0.40 -4.55
N GLU A 100 -27.03 0.07 -3.84
CA GLU A 100 -26.03 1.01 -4.38
C GLU A 100 -25.18 0.37 -5.48
N THR A 101 -24.83 -0.91 -5.31
CA THR A 101 -24.06 -1.65 -6.32
C THR A 101 -24.90 -1.91 -7.56
N ALA A 102 -26.16 -2.32 -7.40
CA ALA A 102 -27.07 -2.53 -8.51
C ALA A 102 -27.28 -1.25 -9.33
N SER A 103 -27.39 -0.10 -8.66
CA SER A 103 -27.58 1.20 -9.32
C SER A 103 -26.35 1.65 -10.12
N ARG A 104 -25.14 1.36 -9.62
CA ARG A 104 -23.86 1.82 -10.21
C ARG A 104 -23.28 0.86 -11.25
N VAL A 105 -23.28 -0.43 -10.96
CA VAL A 105 -22.65 -1.46 -11.80
C VAL A 105 -23.54 -1.80 -13.02
N LYS A 106 -24.86 -1.67 -12.87
CA LYS A 106 -25.87 -1.90 -13.93
C LYS A 106 -25.64 -3.21 -14.69
N SER A 107 -25.38 -4.29 -13.97
CA SER A 107 -25.15 -5.63 -14.52
C SER A 107 -26.24 -6.59 -14.02
N PRO A 108 -26.74 -7.51 -14.88
CA PRO A 108 -27.65 -8.57 -14.46
C PRO A 108 -27.00 -9.53 -13.44
N ASP A 109 -25.67 -9.55 -13.35
CA ASP A 109 -24.91 -10.44 -12.48
C ASP A 109 -24.74 -9.89 -11.05
N THR A 110 -25.31 -8.73 -10.74
CA THR A 110 -25.14 -8.06 -9.44
C THR A 110 -25.57 -8.97 -8.29
N GLN A 111 -26.68 -9.70 -8.43
CA GLN A 111 -27.17 -10.60 -7.38
C GLN A 111 -26.18 -11.72 -7.08
N ALA A 112 -25.63 -12.37 -8.12
CA ALA A 112 -24.62 -13.42 -7.97
C ALA A 112 -23.32 -12.88 -7.33
N ALA A 113 -22.97 -11.62 -7.61
CA ALA A 113 -21.85 -10.96 -6.94
C ALA A 113 -22.09 -10.79 -5.44
N PHE A 114 -23.31 -10.41 -5.04
CA PHE A 114 -23.67 -10.30 -3.62
C PHE A 114 -23.67 -11.63 -2.90
N GLU A 115 -24.20 -12.68 -3.52
CA GLU A 115 -24.15 -14.04 -2.96
C GLU A 115 -22.70 -14.48 -2.70
N TRP A 116 -21.80 -14.20 -3.64
CA TRP A 116 -20.39 -14.48 -3.47
C TRP A 116 -19.75 -13.62 -2.38
N ILE A 117 -20.03 -12.31 -2.34
CA ILE A 117 -19.56 -11.38 -1.29
C ILE A 117 -19.98 -11.87 0.10
N ASN A 118 -21.25 -12.24 0.27
CA ASN A 118 -21.79 -12.75 1.53
C ASN A 118 -21.11 -14.05 1.96
N LYS A 119 -20.81 -14.94 1.00
CA LYS A 119 -20.01 -16.14 1.26
C LYS A 119 -18.60 -15.81 1.73
N ILE A 120 -17.93 -14.79 1.17
CA ILE A 120 -16.59 -14.39 1.61
C ILE A 120 -16.63 -13.76 3.01
N ILE A 121 -17.64 -12.92 3.29
CA ILE A 121 -17.85 -12.30 4.60
C ILE A 121 -18.11 -13.37 5.67
N SER A 122 -18.93 -14.39 5.39
CA SER A 122 -19.22 -15.45 6.36
C SER A 122 -18.01 -16.35 6.64
N LEU A 123 -17.09 -16.50 5.67
CA LEU A 123 -15.81 -17.16 5.86
C LEU A 123 -14.79 -16.31 6.64
N HIS A 124 -14.99 -14.99 6.71
CA HIS A 124 -14.09 -14.03 7.37
C HIS A 124 -14.89 -13.05 8.25
N PRO A 125 -15.54 -13.50 9.34
CA PRO A 125 -16.39 -12.65 10.16
C PRO A 125 -15.60 -11.45 10.73
N ILE A 126 -16.02 -10.25 10.36
CA ILE A 126 -15.38 -9.00 10.75
C ILE A 126 -16.01 -8.54 12.07
N ASP A 127 -15.41 -8.94 13.18
CA ASP A 127 -15.88 -8.56 14.51
C ASP A 127 -15.31 -7.19 14.93
N LYS A 128 -16.17 -6.25 15.31
CA LYS A 128 -15.86 -4.81 15.48
C LYS A 128 -14.90 -4.56 16.65
N HIS A 129 -15.00 -5.35 17.72
CA HIS A 129 -14.11 -5.29 18.87
C HIS A 129 -12.76 -5.96 18.58
N VAL A 130 -12.78 -7.04 17.79
CA VAL A 130 -11.59 -7.71 17.30
C VAL A 130 -10.85 -6.84 16.29
N ARG A 131 -11.52 -5.99 15.49
CA ARG A 131 -10.86 -5.12 14.49
C ARG A 131 -9.98 -4.05 15.13
N LYS A 132 -10.37 -3.44 16.26
CA LYS A 132 -9.50 -2.46 16.95
C LYS A 132 -8.28 -3.15 17.59
N ALA A 133 -8.50 -4.29 18.24
CA ALA A 133 -7.45 -5.07 18.89
C ALA A 133 -6.53 -5.81 17.90
N ARG A 134 -7.06 -6.35 16.79
CA ARG A 134 -6.28 -6.93 15.69
C ARG A 134 -5.62 -5.87 14.85
N LYS A 135 -6.23 -4.71 14.57
CA LYS A 135 -5.52 -3.63 13.86
C LYS A 135 -4.30 -3.21 14.67
N SER A 136 -4.42 -3.03 15.99
CA SER A 136 -3.25 -2.74 16.81
C SER A 136 -2.26 -3.90 16.85
N VAL A 137 -2.68 -5.14 17.09
CA VAL A 137 -1.75 -6.30 17.17
C VAL A 137 -1.08 -6.61 15.82
N PHE A 138 -1.83 -6.56 14.73
CA PHE A 138 -1.34 -6.80 13.36
C PHE A 138 -0.50 -5.64 12.85
N GLU A 139 -0.75 -4.38 13.27
CA GLU A 139 0.18 -3.27 13.02
C GLU A 139 1.51 -3.51 13.74
N THR A 140 1.49 -3.92 15.02
CA THR A 140 2.73 -4.23 15.76
C THR A 140 3.47 -5.45 15.19
N GLU A 141 2.76 -6.44 14.66
CA GLU A 141 3.35 -7.66 14.05
C GLU A 141 3.75 -7.48 12.57
N ARG A 142 3.16 -6.51 11.85
CA ARG A 142 3.49 -6.21 10.45
C ARG A 142 4.83 -5.49 10.33
N PHE A 143 5.13 -4.55 11.23
CA PHE A 143 6.33 -3.73 11.09
C PHE A 143 7.56 -4.45 11.64
N LYS A 144 8.55 -4.65 10.77
CA LYS A 144 9.88 -5.19 11.12
C LYS A 144 10.84 -4.10 11.58
N TYR A 145 10.57 -2.86 11.19
CA TYR A 145 11.39 -1.71 11.51
C TYR A 145 10.52 -0.63 12.14
N ASP A 146 11.03 0.00 13.19
CA ASP A 146 10.42 1.21 13.74
C ASP A 146 10.50 2.34 12.70
N VAL A 147 11.62 2.45 12.00
CA VAL A 147 11.86 3.60 11.12
C VAL A 147 12.71 3.26 9.91
N PHE A 148 12.31 3.78 8.75
CA PHE A 148 13.11 3.84 7.53
C PHE A 148 13.77 5.21 7.40
N ILE A 149 15.08 5.25 7.15
CA ILE A 149 15.82 6.48 6.87
C ILE A 149 16.02 6.63 5.36
N CYS A 150 15.25 7.53 4.75
CA CYS A 150 15.34 7.89 3.34
C CYS A 150 16.35 9.04 3.17
N HIS A 151 17.31 8.87 2.27
CA HIS A 151 18.33 9.90 2.01
C HIS A 151 19.03 9.69 0.67
N LYS A 152 19.68 10.73 0.15
CA LYS A 152 20.65 10.57 -0.94
C LYS A 152 21.96 10.06 -0.37
N SER A 153 22.69 9.24 -1.11
CA SER A 153 24.05 8.80 -0.75
C SER A 153 25.03 9.92 -0.29
N ALA A 154 24.85 11.16 -0.75
CA ALA A 154 25.64 12.32 -0.32
C ALA A 154 25.35 12.74 1.14
N ASP A 155 24.16 12.39 1.65
CA ASP A 155 23.69 12.67 3.01
C ASP A 155 23.95 11.50 3.97
N PHE A 156 24.70 10.48 3.53
CA PHE A 156 24.93 9.24 4.29
C PHE A 156 25.51 9.50 5.67
N GLU A 157 26.45 10.42 5.82
CA GLU A 157 27.05 10.75 7.12
C GLU A 157 26.01 11.26 8.14
N ILE A 158 25.03 12.03 7.69
CA ILE A 158 23.95 12.54 8.54
C ILE A 158 22.95 11.42 8.86
N ALA A 159 22.58 10.64 7.84
CA ALA A 159 21.70 9.48 7.99
C ALA A 159 22.30 8.44 8.96
N LYS A 160 23.62 8.22 8.90
CA LYS A 160 24.34 7.29 9.78
C LYS A 160 24.35 7.75 11.23
N LYS A 161 24.54 9.05 11.48
CA LYS A 161 24.45 9.62 12.84
C LYS A 161 23.05 9.43 13.44
N LEU A 162 21.99 9.67 12.66
CA LEU A 162 20.63 9.41 13.09
C LEU A 162 20.40 7.92 13.35
N TYR A 163 20.86 7.05 12.45
CA TYR A 163 20.79 5.60 12.60
C TYR A 163 21.44 5.14 13.90
N ASP A 164 22.66 5.58 14.18
CA ASP A 164 23.41 5.20 15.39
C ASP A 164 22.73 5.70 16.65
N TYR A 165 22.23 6.94 16.61
CA TYR A 165 21.48 7.52 17.71
C TYR A 165 20.21 6.69 18.02
N LEU A 166 19.37 6.43 17.02
CA LEU A 166 18.13 5.67 17.18
C LEU A 166 18.38 4.22 17.61
N THR A 167 19.39 3.58 17.03
CA THR A 167 19.80 2.21 17.41
C THR A 167 20.30 2.16 18.85
N SER A 168 21.04 3.17 19.32
CA SER A 168 21.46 3.29 20.73
C SER A 168 20.28 3.42 21.71
N LYS A 169 19.10 3.77 21.20
CA LYS A 169 17.84 3.86 21.94
C LYS A 169 16.94 2.64 21.71
N SER A 170 17.52 1.53 21.27
CA SER A 170 16.86 0.24 21.04
C SER A 170 15.73 0.30 19.99
N LYS A 171 15.82 1.23 19.03
CA LYS A 171 14.93 1.25 17.87
C LYS A 171 15.48 0.37 16.76
N THR A 172 14.60 -0.33 16.06
CA THR A 172 14.93 -1.15 14.90
C THR A 172 14.88 -0.27 13.65
N VAL A 173 16.05 0.14 13.15
CA VAL A 173 16.17 1.13 12.07
C VAL A 173 16.61 0.47 10.78
N PHE A 174 16.00 0.85 9.66
CA PHE A 174 16.48 0.49 8.33
C PHE A 174 17.23 1.68 7.70
N LEU A 175 18.48 1.44 7.30
CA LEU A 175 19.33 2.36 6.53
C LEU A 175 20.00 1.56 5.42
N SER A 176 19.69 1.85 4.17
CA SER A 176 20.01 1.01 3.00
C SER A 176 21.45 0.50 2.96
N GLU A 177 22.44 1.38 3.13
CA GLU A 177 23.88 1.07 3.08
C GLU A 177 24.37 0.23 4.27
N VAL A 178 23.64 0.23 5.39
CA VAL A 178 23.98 -0.54 6.60
C VAL A 178 23.19 -1.85 6.66
N SER A 179 21.93 -1.82 6.24
CA SER A 179 20.98 -2.93 6.36
C SER A 179 21.03 -3.89 5.18
N LEU A 180 21.59 -3.51 4.03
CA LEU A 180 21.68 -4.36 2.85
C LEU A 180 23.14 -4.84 2.60
N PRO A 181 23.37 -6.15 2.44
CA PRO A 181 24.64 -6.67 1.93
C PRO A 181 24.92 -6.17 0.50
N LYS A 182 26.14 -6.38 -0.01
CA LYS A 182 26.47 -6.19 -1.44
C LYS A 182 25.66 -7.18 -2.31
N LEU A 183 24.42 -6.83 -2.61
CA LEU A 183 23.48 -7.59 -3.42
C LEU A 183 23.47 -7.09 -4.87
N GLY A 184 22.92 -7.88 -5.80
CA GLY A 184 22.63 -7.45 -7.16
C GLY A 184 21.54 -6.38 -7.22
N SER A 185 21.52 -5.57 -8.29
CA SER A 185 20.65 -4.38 -8.41
C SER A 185 19.15 -4.66 -8.31
N SER A 186 18.66 -5.80 -8.83
CA SER A 186 17.23 -6.17 -8.78
C SER A 186 16.79 -6.64 -7.39
N GLU A 187 17.65 -7.36 -6.67
CA GLU A 187 17.37 -7.80 -5.31
C GLU A 187 17.44 -6.62 -4.33
N PHE A 188 18.32 -5.65 -4.62
CA PHE A 188 18.44 -4.40 -3.87
C PHE A 188 17.12 -3.62 -3.85
N MET A 189 16.50 -3.36 -5.02
CA MET A 189 15.24 -2.61 -5.11
C MET A 189 14.10 -3.27 -4.36
N ARG A 190 13.92 -4.60 -4.54
CA ARG A 190 12.87 -5.35 -3.86
C ARG A 190 13.00 -5.24 -2.33
N ARG A 191 14.23 -5.25 -1.80
CA ARG A 191 14.47 -5.13 -0.36
C ARG A 191 14.18 -3.74 0.18
N ILE A 192 14.37 -2.70 -0.63
CA ILE A 192 13.95 -1.34 -0.29
C ILE A 192 12.43 -1.25 -0.21
N ASP A 193 11.71 -1.78 -1.21
CA ASP A 193 10.24 -1.78 -1.20
C ASP A 193 9.69 -2.54 0.02
N GLU A 194 10.25 -3.72 0.31
CA GLU A 194 9.91 -4.50 1.50
C GLU A 194 10.26 -3.73 2.80
N ALA A 195 11.38 -3.04 2.86
CA ALA A 195 11.78 -2.25 4.02
C ALA A 195 10.82 -1.07 4.25
N ILE A 196 10.41 -0.37 3.20
CA ILE A 196 9.41 0.70 3.28
C ILE A 196 8.08 0.12 3.77
N GLU A 197 7.62 -0.97 3.16
CA GLU A 197 6.37 -1.66 3.52
C GLU A 197 6.35 -2.12 4.99
N TYR A 198 7.48 -2.59 5.51
CA TYR A 198 7.61 -3.08 6.88
C TYR A 198 8.19 -2.06 7.87
N SER A 199 8.34 -0.79 7.47
CA SER A 199 8.70 0.30 8.40
C SER A 199 7.46 1.05 8.89
N LYS A 200 7.39 1.31 10.20
CA LYS A 200 6.28 2.06 10.79
C LYS A 200 6.38 3.55 10.48
N HIS A 201 7.56 4.15 10.72
CA HIS A 201 7.84 5.57 10.52
C HIS A 201 8.83 5.77 9.35
N MET A 202 8.86 6.98 8.78
CA MET A 202 9.89 7.37 7.81
C MET A 202 10.48 8.73 8.18
N ILE A 203 11.81 8.82 8.12
CA ILE A 203 12.56 10.07 8.28
C ILE A 203 13.31 10.32 6.98
N VAL A 204 13.10 11.49 6.38
CA VAL A 204 13.84 11.92 5.19
C VAL A 204 14.96 12.85 5.61
N ILE A 205 16.20 12.54 5.23
CA ILE A 205 17.34 13.45 5.39
C ILE A 205 17.58 14.21 4.09
N CYS A 206 17.76 15.52 4.21
CA CYS A 206 17.96 16.39 3.05
C CYS A 206 18.99 17.49 3.36
N SER A 207 20.18 17.41 2.77
CA SER A 207 21.12 18.54 2.77
C SER A 207 20.97 19.46 1.55
N ASN A 208 20.21 19.07 0.54
CA ASN A 208 19.91 19.89 -0.63
C ASN A 208 18.51 19.53 -1.16
N PRO A 209 17.59 20.51 -1.33
CA PRO A 209 16.22 20.24 -1.80
C PRO A 209 16.16 19.45 -3.12
N GLN A 210 17.16 19.58 -3.99
CA GLN A 210 17.21 18.80 -5.24
C GLN A 210 17.36 17.30 -5.00
N TYR A 211 17.93 16.89 -3.87
CA TYR A 211 18.07 15.47 -3.52
C TYR A 211 16.73 14.81 -3.25
N LEU A 212 15.73 15.57 -2.78
CA LEU A 212 14.36 15.08 -2.59
C LEU A 212 13.68 14.71 -3.91
N LEU A 213 14.14 15.26 -5.03
CA LEU A 213 13.66 14.97 -6.38
C LEU A 213 14.60 14.02 -7.14
N SER A 214 15.61 13.46 -6.46
CA SER A 214 16.53 12.51 -7.08
C SER A 214 15.89 11.12 -7.10
N GLY A 215 15.92 10.47 -8.29
CA GLY A 215 15.03 9.37 -8.66
C GLY A 215 14.64 8.37 -7.56
N TRP A 216 15.61 7.79 -6.85
CA TRP A 216 15.34 6.82 -5.79
C TRP A 216 14.74 7.46 -4.54
N VAL A 217 15.33 8.56 -4.05
CA VAL A 217 14.84 9.29 -2.87
C VAL A 217 13.39 9.70 -3.08
N GLU A 218 13.07 10.25 -4.26
CA GLU A 218 11.70 10.63 -4.62
C GLU A 218 10.73 9.47 -4.59
N SER A 219 11.13 8.33 -5.14
CA SER A 219 10.29 7.14 -5.21
C SER A 219 9.98 6.60 -3.81
N GLU A 220 10.97 6.53 -2.92
CA GLU A 220 10.81 6.01 -1.56
C GLU A 220 9.82 6.84 -0.71
N TRP A 221 10.02 8.16 -0.62
CA TRP A 221 9.15 8.99 0.21
C TRP A 221 7.74 9.13 -0.38
N ARG A 222 7.59 9.12 -1.71
CA ARG A 222 6.26 9.12 -2.35
C ARG A 222 5.51 7.85 -2.05
N MET A 223 6.17 6.69 -2.11
CA MET A 223 5.56 5.41 -1.77
C MET A 223 5.05 5.41 -0.33
N PHE A 224 5.86 5.86 0.63
CA PHE A 224 5.45 5.93 2.03
C PHE A 224 4.27 6.89 2.26
N ILE A 225 4.30 8.08 1.65
CA ILE A 225 3.21 9.06 1.74
C ILE A 225 1.92 8.50 1.13
N ASN A 226 1.99 7.77 0.01
CA ASN A 226 0.84 7.14 -0.60
C ASN A 226 0.26 6.06 0.33
N GLU A 227 1.09 5.20 0.92
CA GLU A 227 0.64 4.21 1.91
C GLU A 227 -0.02 4.87 3.14
N LYS A 228 0.48 6.03 3.57
CA LYS A 228 -0.13 6.82 4.66
C LYS A 228 -1.48 7.41 4.24
N ARG A 229 -1.60 7.93 3.02
CA ARG A 229 -2.85 8.50 2.47
C ARG A 229 -3.92 7.44 2.23
N SER A 230 -3.52 6.23 1.86
CA SER A 230 -4.42 5.07 1.72
C SER A 230 -4.77 4.41 3.07
N GLU A 231 -4.36 5.02 4.19
CA GLU A 231 -4.58 4.55 5.56
C GLU A 231 -3.99 3.16 5.87
N ARG A 232 -3.06 2.68 5.02
CA ARG A 232 -2.32 1.42 5.20
C ARG A 232 -1.14 1.58 6.15
N LYS A 233 -0.65 2.81 6.35
CA LYS A 233 0.35 3.18 7.35
C LYS A 233 -0.13 4.35 8.19
N ASN A 234 0.02 4.26 9.52
CA ASN A 234 -0.34 5.33 10.44
C ASN A 234 0.88 6.05 11.05
N GLY A 235 2.09 5.49 10.92
CA GLY A 235 3.30 6.09 11.50
C GLY A 235 3.68 7.44 10.88
N ASN A 236 4.55 8.14 11.59
CA ASN A 236 4.93 9.51 11.29
C ASN A 236 5.90 9.59 10.11
N PHE A 237 5.78 10.69 9.37
CA PHE A 237 6.65 11.08 8.28
C PHE A 237 7.14 12.49 8.57
N PHE A 238 8.46 12.69 8.59
CA PHE A 238 9.03 14.02 8.76
C PHE A 238 10.39 14.13 8.08
N THR A 239 10.82 15.36 7.83
CA THR A 239 12.07 15.67 7.14
C THR A 239 13.04 16.36 8.10
N ILE A 240 14.31 15.99 8.04
CA ILE A 240 15.41 16.70 8.71
C ILE A 240 16.27 17.37 7.63
N ILE A 241 16.38 18.69 7.70
CA ILE A 241 17.12 19.50 6.73
C ILE A 241 18.46 19.91 7.31
N ALA A 242 19.55 19.56 6.64
CA ALA A 242 20.91 19.81 7.15
C ALA A 242 21.36 21.27 7.07
N ASN A 243 20.81 22.02 6.12
CA ASN A 243 21.19 23.40 5.84
C ASN A 243 19.96 24.31 5.96
N GLU A 244 20.20 25.62 6.08
CA GLU A 244 19.13 26.60 6.15
C GLU A 244 18.46 26.79 4.79
N TYR A 245 17.38 26.05 4.56
CA TYR A 245 16.50 26.22 3.41
C TYR A 245 15.10 26.62 3.86
N THR A 246 14.44 27.41 3.02
CA THR A 246 13.05 27.79 3.27
C THR A 246 12.10 26.67 2.83
N ILE A 247 10.92 26.59 3.45
CA ILE A 247 9.91 25.56 3.15
C ILE A 247 9.49 25.63 1.67
N GLU A 248 9.50 26.82 1.07
CA GLU A 248 9.16 27.05 -0.33
C GLU A 248 10.13 26.40 -1.32
N SER A 249 11.35 26.06 -0.88
CA SER A 249 12.32 25.34 -1.70
C SER A 249 12.05 23.84 -1.80
N LEU A 250 11.21 23.28 -0.92
CA LEU A 250 10.94 21.85 -0.85
C LEU A 250 9.80 21.43 -1.80
N PRO A 251 9.69 20.15 -2.18
CA PRO A 251 8.55 19.65 -2.93
C PRO A 251 7.22 19.86 -2.19
N ILE A 252 6.16 20.26 -2.89
CA ILE A 252 4.83 20.55 -2.30
C ILE A 252 4.33 19.40 -1.43
N SER A 253 4.54 18.15 -1.85
CA SER A 253 4.10 16.97 -1.11
C SER A 253 4.77 16.80 0.26
N ILE A 254 5.95 17.38 0.46
CA ILE A 254 6.71 17.32 1.72
C ILE A 254 6.35 18.47 2.65
N ARG A 255 6.00 19.66 2.11
CA ARG A 255 5.71 20.88 2.88
C ARG A 255 4.57 20.74 3.90
N GLN A 256 3.69 19.77 3.69
CA GLN A 256 2.53 19.49 4.56
C GLN A 256 2.89 18.60 5.78
N TYR A 257 4.13 18.15 5.91
CA TYR A 257 4.61 17.31 7.00
C TYR A 257 5.62 18.07 7.89
N GLU A 258 5.93 17.52 9.07
CA GLU A 258 6.91 18.16 9.95
C GLU A 258 8.30 18.22 9.33
N ILE A 259 8.96 19.36 9.55
CA ILE A 259 10.30 19.67 9.05
C ILE A 259 11.13 20.17 10.22
N PHE A 260 12.30 19.56 10.43
CA PHE A 260 13.25 19.94 11.47
C PHE A 260 14.57 20.40 10.86
N ALA A 261 15.18 21.43 11.43
CA ALA A 261 16.57 21.75 11.15
C ALA A 261 17.50 20.73 11.85
N TYR A 262 18.51 20.25 11.13
CA TYR A 262 19.47 19.29 11.66
C TYR A 262 20.24 19.89 12.84
N SER A 263 20.06 19.25 13.99
CA SER A 263 20.63 19.63 15.27
C SER A 263 20.61 18.43 16.21
N GLN A 264 21.38 18.49 17.30
CA GLN A 264 21.30 17.46 18.34
C GLN A 264 19.87 17.33 18.90
N SER A 265 19.18 18.45 19.07
CA SER A 265 17.79 18.49 19.52
C SER A 265 16.83 17.83 18.52
N SER A 266 17.08 17.95 17.20
CA SER A 266 16.26 17.25 16.20
C SER A 266 16.40 15.72 16.26
N LEU A 267 17.58 15.22 16.63
CA LEU A 267 17.78 13.79 16.87
C LEU A 267 16.97 13.33 18.09
N GLU A 268 16.95 14.11 19.17
CA GLU A 268 16.14 13.81 20.35
C GLU A 268 14.63 13.89 20.07
N MET A 269 14.18 14.91 19.35
CA MET A 269 12.78 15.03 18.93
C MET A 269 12.37 13.87 18.03
N SER A 270 13.27 13.34 17.20
CA SER A 270 12.93 12.19 16.36
C SER A 270 12.42 11.00 17.18
N LEU A 271 12.88 10.81 18.42
CA LEU A 271 12.39 9.75 19.32
C LEU A 271 10.92 9.94 19.72
N SER A 272 10.49 11.17 20.02
CA SER A 272 9.10 11.41 20.42
C SER A 272 8.12 11.14 19.26
N TYR A 273 8.59 11.30 18.03
CA TYR A 273 7.83 11.03 16.81
C TYR A 273 7.83 9.55 16.37
N ILE A 274 8.63 8.68 16.99
CA ILE A 274 8.71 7.25 16.63
C ILE A 274 8.36 6.31 17.80
N ASN A 275 7.77 6.85 18.87
CA ASN A 275 7.25 6.08 20.00
C ASN A 275 5.82 5.59 19.75
#